data_AF-A0A384DGI9-F1
#
_entry.id   AF-A0A384DGI9-F1
#
_cell.length_a   1.000
_cell.length_b   1.000
_cell.length_c   1.000
_cell.angle_alpha   90.00
_cell.angle_beta   90.00
_cell.angle_gamma   90.00
#
_symmetry.space_group_name_H-M   'P 1'
#
loop_
_entity.id
_entity.type
_entity.pdbx_description
1 polymer ?
#
loop_
_entity_poly.entity_id
_entity_poly.type
_entity_poly.pdbx_seq_one_letter_code
_entity_poly.pdbx_strand_id
1 'polypeptide(L)'
;MAAPLGPLSDPGAEKSLLKINQDLQSQLEKSKQDFRDLKEKFLISEATAYSLANQLQKYKCEESSDIIESVLGEKGQLEKRERADTLAEKLR
;
A
#
# COMPACT_ATOMS: atom_id res chain seq x y z
N MET A 1 54.68 22.75 -11.36
CA MET A 1 53.72 23.62 -10.65
C MET A 1 52.32 23.21 -11.08
N ALA A 2 51.57 22.51 -10.22
CA ALA A 2 50.18 22.15 -10.52
C ALA A 2 49.28 23.34 -10.12
N ALA A 3 48.44 23.80 -11.04
CA ALA A 3 47.46 24.85 -10.75
C ALA A 3 46.40 24.30 -9.77
N PRO A 4 45.89 25.11 -8.83
CA PRO A 4 44.81 24.67 -7.95
C PRO A 4 43.54 24.53 -8.78
N LEU A 5 42.91 23.35 -8.72
CA LEU A 5 41.56 23.14 -9.23
C LEU A 5 40.61 23.97 -8.38
N GLY A 6 40.16 25.12 -8.90
CA GLY A 6 39.06 25.87 -8.31
C GLY A 6 37.78 25.03 -8.28
N PRO A 7 36.79 25.36 -7.42
CA PRO A 7 35.58 24.56 -7.28
C PRO A 7 34.87 24.46 -8.63
N LEU A 8 34.80 23.25 -9.17
CA LEU A 8 34.21 22.94 -10.48
C LEU A 8 32.69 22.78 -10.35
N SER A 9 32.03 23.74 -9.69
CA SER A 9 30.57 23.77 -9.59
C SER A 9 30.04 24.59 -10.77
N ASP A 10 29.56 23.91 -11.82
CA ASP A 10 28.80 24.57 -12.89
C ASP A 10 27.42 24.97 -12.34
N PRO A 11 27.11 26.27 -12.21
CA PRO A 11 25.82 26.74 -11.70
C PRO A 11 24.63 26.25 -12.54
N GLY A 12 24.86 25.95 -13.83
CA GLY A 12 23.86 25.36 -14.72
C GLY A 12 23.46 23.94 -14.28
N ALA A 13 24.45 23.09 -13.98
CA ALA A 13 24.24 21.75 -13.47
C ALA A 13 23.54 21.74 -12.09
N GLU A 14 23.93 22.63 -11.18
CA GLU A 14 23.30 22.73 -9.85
C GLU A 14 21.81 23.11 -9.94
N LYS A 15 21.48 24.08 -10.80
CA LYS A 15 20.08 24.49 -11.03
C LYS A 15 19.24 23.36 -11.66
N SER A 16 19.82 22.61 -12.59
CA SER A 16 19.18 21.44 -13.21
C SER A 16 18.89 20.34 -12.18
N LEU A 17 19.87 20.03 -11.33
CA LEU A 17 19.73 19.04 -10.26
C LEU A 17 18.61 19.44 -9.27
N LEU A 18 18.57 20.72 -8.88
CA LEU A 18 17.54 21.22 -7.97
C LEU A 18 16.13 21.09 -8.60
N LYS A 19 15.99 21.37 -9.90
CA LYS A 19 14.72 21.19 -10.61
C LYS A 19 14.28 19.71 -10.63
N ILE A 20 15.20 18.80 -10.95
CA ILE A 20 14.94 17.36 -10.94
C ILE A 20 14.51 16.90 -9.53
N ASN A 21 15.19 17.37 -8.49
CA ASN A 21 14.85 17.01 -7.10
C ASN A 21 13.42 17.48 -6.73
N GLN A 22 13.06 18.72 -7.08
CA GLN A 22 11.70 19.23 -6.85
C GLN A 22 10.63 18.42 -7.60
N ASP A 23 10.93 18.02 -8.85
CA ASP A 23 10.00 17.22 -9.64
C ASP A 23 9.84 15.81 -9.06
N LEU A 24 10.92 15.20 -8.56
CA LEU A 24 10.87 13.91 -7.86
C LEU A 24 10.09 13.99 -6.54
N GLN A 25 10.28 15.05 -5.75
CA GLN A 25 9.50 15.28 -4.53
C GLN A 25 8.01 15.42 -4.84
N SER A 26 7.66 16.17 -5.89
CA SER A 26 6.28 16.33 -6.34
C SER A 26 5.66 15.00 -6.78
N GLN A 27 6.41 14.18 -7.52
CA GLN A 27 5.97 12.84 -7.93
C GLN A 27 5.79 11.90 -6.74
N LEU A 28 6.70 11.95 -5.77
CA LEU A 28 6.60 11.15 -4.55
C LEU A 28 5.35 11.50 -3.74
N GLU A 29 5.09 12.80 -3.52
CA GLU A 29 3.90 13.22 -2.78
C GLU A 29 2.61 12.87 -3.51
N LYS A 30 2.58 13.01 -4.84
CA LYS A 30 1.45 12.54 -5.65
C LYS A 30 1.25 11.03 -5.49
N SER A 31 2.31 10.23 -5.65
CA SER A 31 2.23 8.77 -5.52
C SER A 31 1.76 8.33 -4.14
N LYS A 32 2.20 9.01 -3.07
CA LYS A 32 1.73 8.75 -1.70
C LYS A 32 0.23 9.04 -1.55
N GLN A 33 -0.27 10.12 -2.15
CA GLN A 33 -1.70 10.41 -2.12
C GLN A 33 -2.49 9.38 -2.93
N ASP A 34 -2.05 9.07 -4.16
CA ASP A 34 -2.69 8.07 -5.02
C ASP A 34 -2.77 6.70 -4.31
N PHE A 35 -1.71 6.31 -3.57
CA PHE A 35 -1.70 5.09 -2.77
C PHE A 35 -2.72 5.13 -1.63
N ARG A 36 -2.83 6.26 -0.91
CA ARG A 36 -3.84 6.40 0.16
C ARG A 36 -5.25 6.27 -0.40
N ASP A 37 -5.54 6.95 -1.51
CA ASP A 37 -6.87 6.93 -2.14
C ASP A 37 -7.22 5.52 -2.66
N LEU A 38 -6.24 4.83 -3.26
CA LEU A 38 -6.43 3.45 -3.72
C LEU A 38 -6.65 2.50 -2.55
N LYS A 39 -5.91 2.69 -1.45
CA LYS A 39 -6.08 1.89 -0.23
C LYS A 39 -7.47 2.09 0.38
N GLU A 40 -7.97 3.31 0.43
CA GLU A 40 -9.34 3.59 0.91
C GLU A 40 -10.38 2.88 0.04
N LYS A 41 -10.28 3.01 -1.29
CA LYS A 41 -11.19 2.32 -2.22
C LYS A 41 -11.13 0.80 -2.05
N PHE A 42 -9.93 0.24 -1.93
CA PHE A 42 -9.74 -1.19 -1.70
C PHE A 42 -10.46 -1.65 -0.42
N LEU A 43 -10.28 -0.94 0.69
CA LEU A 43 -10.93 -1.29 1.97
C LEU A 43 -12.47 -1.23 1.88
N ILE A 44 -13.01 -0.24 1.17
CA ILE A 44 -14.45 -0.13 0.94
C ILE A 44 -14.95 -1.33 0.10
N SER A 45 -14.22 -1.68 -0.96
CA SER A 45 -14.55 -2.83 -1.80
C SER A 45 -14.47 -4.15 -1.02
N GLU A 46 -13.44 -4.32 -0.19
CA GLU A 46 -13.25 -5.48 0.68
C GLU A 46 -14.41 -5.61 1.68
N ALA A 47 -14.77 -4.53 2.38
CA ALA A 47 -15.89 -4.50 3.32
C ALA A 47 -17.24 -4.82 2.64
N THR A 48 -17.42 -4.34 1.40
CA THR A 48 -18.62 -4.60 0.59
C THR A 48 -18.70 -6.06 0.16
N ALA A 49 -17.60 -6.62 -0.37
CA ALA A 49 -17.51 -8.02 -0.75
C ALA A 49 -17.77 -8.94 0.45
N TYR A 50 -17.18 -8.63 1.61
CA TYR A 50 -17.41 -9.37 2.84
C TYR A 50 -18.87 -9.32 3.29
N SER A 51 -19.50 -8.14 3.24
CA SER A 51 -20.91 -7.98 3.60
C SER A 51 -21.83 -8.78 2.68
N LEU A 52 -21.56 -8.75 1.37
CA LEU A 52 -22.31 -9.51 0.38
C LEU A 52 -22.12 -11.02 0.54
N ALA A 53 -20.88 -11.49 0.73
CA ALA A 53 -20.58 -12.91 0.97
C ALA A 53 -21.32 -13.42 2.22
N ASN A 54 -21.36 -12.65 3.30
CA ASN A 54 -22.14 -13.02 4.49
C ASN A 54 -23.65 -13.09 4.21
N GLN A 55 -24.19 -12.20 3.36
CA GLN A 55 -25.59 -12.27 2.96
C GLN A 55 -25.86 -13.52 2.11
N LEU A 56 -25.01 -13.79 1.12
CA LEU A 56 -25.14 -14.97 0.26
C LEU A 56 -25.03 -16.28 1.06
N GLN A 57 -24.15 -16.33 2.06
CA GLN A 57 -24.04 -17.46 2.99
C GLN A 57 -25.34 -17.69 3.77
N LYS A 58 -26.01 -16.63 4.24
CA LYS A 58 -27.31 -16.74 4.94
C LYS A 58 -28.39 -17.33 4.05
N TYR A 59 -28.40 -16.99 2.76
CA TYR A 59 -29.35 -17.53 1.79
C TYR A 59 -28.92 -18.85 1.16
N LYS A 60 -27.78 -19.43 1.58
CA LYS A 60 -27.22 -20.69 1.08
C LYS A 60 -27.17 -20.75 -0.45
N CYS A 61 -26.71 -19.67 -1.08
CA CYS A 61 -26.57 -19.62 -2.53
C CYS A 61 -25.42 -20.52 -2.99
N GLU A 62 -25.73 -21.75 -3.41
CA GLU A 62 -24.75 -22.78 -3.80
C GLU A 62 -23.84 -22.33 -4.96
N GLU A 63 -24.38 -21.58 -5.91
CA GLU A 63 -23.65 -21.00 -7.06
C GLU A 63 -22.55 -20.01 -6.66
N SER A 64 -22.59 -19.49 -5.43
CA SER A 64 -21.64 -18.51 -4.90
C SER A 64 -20.68 -19.06 -3.86
N SER A 65 -20.65 -20.39 -3.68
CA SER A 65 -19.81 -21.07 -2.68
C SER A 65 -18.33 -20.72 -2.78
N ASP A 66 -17.76 -20.73 -3.98
CA ASP A 66 -16.34 -20.37 -4.22
C ASP A 66 -16.03 -18.93 -3.78
N ILE A 67 -16.93 -17.99 -4.07
CA ILE A 67 -16.77 -16.57 -3.73
C ILE A 67 -16.89 -16.39 -2.21
N ILE A 68 -17.85 -17.07 -1.57
CA ILE A 68 -18.03 -17.05 -0.11
C ILE A 68 -16.78 -17.61 0.58
N GLU A 69 -16.25 -18.74 0.10
CA GLU A 69 -15.04 -19.36 0.67
C GLU A 69 -13.82 -18.46 0.50
N SER A 70 -13.61 -17.90 -0.69
CA SER A 70 -12.48 -16.99 -0.96
C SER A 70 -12.53 -15.76 -0.04
N VAL A 71 -13.67 -15.07 0.04
CA VAL A 71 -13.79 -13.80 0.80
C VAL A 71 -13.82 -14.02 2.32
N LEU A 72 -14.56 -15.02 2.81
CA LEU A 72 -14.68 -15.27 4.25
C LEU A 72 -13.52 -16.12 4.80
N GLY A 73 -12.99 -17.03 3.99
CA GLY A 73 -11.89 -17.92 4.35
C GLY A 73 -10.56 -17.19 4.50
N GLU A 74 -10.23 -16.27 3.59
CA GLU A 74 -9.00 -15.47 3.68
C GLU A 74 -8.97 -14.59 4.93
N LYS A 75 -10.07 -13.89 5.23
CA LYS A 75 -10.16 -13.05 6.44
C LYS A 75 -9.99 -13.88 7.71
N GLY A 76 -10.59 -15.07 7.77
CA GLY A 76 -10.43 -15.99 8.89
C GLY A 76 -8.98 -16.45 9.10
N GLN A 77 -8.16 -16.53 8.04
CA GLN A 77 -6.74 -16.83 8.16
C GLN A 77 -5.91 -15.60 8.54
N LEU A 78 -6.25 -14.42 8.02
CA LEU A 78 -5.60 -13.15 8.36
C LEU A 78 -5.75 -12.83 9.86
N GLU A 79 -6.97 -12.90 10.41
CA GLU A 79 -7.23 -12.64 11.84
C GLU A 79 -6.51 -13.65 12.75
N LYS A 80 -6.40 -14.91 12.33
CA LYS A 80 -5.64 -15.93 13.08
C LYS A 80 -4.15 -15.59 13.10
N ARG A 81 -3.59 -15.12 11.99
CA ARG A 81 -2.19 -14.71 11.88
C ARG A 81 -1.90 -13.51 12.79
N GLU A 82 -2.75 -12.49 12.75
CA GLU A 82 -2.61 -11.28 13.57
C GLU A 82 -2.67 -11.59 15.08
N ARG A 83 -3.56 -12.52 15.48
CA ARG A 83 -3.61 -13.02 16.87
C ARG A 83 -2.36 -13.80 17.27
N ALA A 84 -1.83 -14.62 16.36
CA ALA A 84 -0.61 -15.39 16.59
C ALA A 84 0.62 -14.47 16.74
N ASP A 85 0.72 -13.44 15.90
CA ASP A 85 1.79 -12.44 15.97
C ASP A 85 1.72 -11.62 17.27
N THR A 86 0.51 -11.21 17.67
CA THR A 86 0.27 -10.51 18.95
C THR A 86 0.66 -11.39 20.15
N LEU A 87 0.37 -12.69 20.10
CA LEU A 87 0.77 -13.66 21.14
C LEU A 87 2.28 -13.85 21.18
N ALA A 88 2.94 -13.93 20.02
CA ALA A 88 4.39 -14.08 19.91
C ALA A 88 5.13 -12.83 20.44
N GLU A 89 4.59 -11.64 20.26
CA GLU A 89 5.15 -10.39 20.79
C GLU A 89 5.07 -10.34 22.33
N LYS A 90 3.96 -10.78 22.92
CA LYS A 90 3.78 -10.82 24.39
C LYS A 90 4.67 -11.84 25.11
N LEU A 91 5.26 -12.77 24.38
CA LEU A 91 6.13 -13.83 24.91
C LEU A 91 7.63 -13.55 24.69
N ARG A 92 7.97 -12.41 24.09
CA ARG A 92 9.34 -11.89 23.98
C ARG A 92 9.68 -10.98 25.15
#